data_AF-A0ABD2VYN0-F1
#
_entry.id   AF-A0ABD2VYN0-F1
#
_cell.length_a   1.000
_cell.length_b   1.000
_cell.length_c   1.000
_cell.angle_alpha   90.00
_cell.angle_beta   90.00
_cell.angle_gamma   90.00
#
_symmetry.space_group_name_H-M   'P 1'
#
loop_
_entity.id
_entity.type
_entity.pdbx_description
1 polymer ?
#
loop_
_entity_poly.entity_id
_entity_poly.type
_entity_poly.pdbx_seq_one_letter_code
_entity_poly.pdbx_strand_id
1 'polypeptide(L)'
;MAKTKICIVGSGNWGSAIAKIVGANVTKHSDKFEDKVTMYVYEEMVNGKKLTEIINEQHENVKYLPGHKLPATIVRIQTTKLHALKL
;
A
#
# COMPACT_ATOMS: atom_id res chain seq x y z
N MET A 1 10.86 13.54 -20.52
CA MET A 1 11.07 13.55 -19.06
C MET A 1 10.74 12.16 -18.53
N ALA A 2 11.53 11.61 -17.61
CA ALA A 2 11.20 10.34 -16.97
C ALA A 2 10.04 10.54 -15.97
N LYS A 3 9.11 9.58 -15.90
CA LYS A 3 8.00 9.64 -14.94
C LYS A 3 8.50 9.36 -13.52
N THR A 4 7.85 9.97 -12.54
CA THR A 4 8.19 9.79 -11.12
C THR A 4 7.59 8.49 -10.57
N LYS A 5 8.42 7.69 -9.90
CA LYS A 5 7.99 6.50 -9.16
C LYS A 5 7.61 6.87 -7.74
N ILE A 6 6.46 6.39 -7.26
CA ILE A 6 5.97 6.65 -5.91
C ILE A 6 6.10 5.40 -5.05
N CYS A 7 6.56 5.59 -3.81
CA CYS A 7 6.63 4.56 -2.79
C CYS A 7 6.03 5.09 -1.48
N ILE A 8 5.19 4.27 -0.85
CA ILE A 8 4.58 4.53 0.45
C ILE A 8 5.30 3.66 1.47
N VAL A 9 5.86 4.31 2.49
CA VAL A 9 6.52 3.64 3.61
C VAL A 9 5.62 3.71 4.83
N GLY A 10 4.91 2.62 5.11
CA GLY A 10 3.95 2.53 6.21
C GLY A 10 2.58 2.02 5.75
N SER A 11 1.94 1.24 6.61
CA SER A 11 0.73 0.48 6.28
C SER A 11 -0.35 0.49 7.37
N GLY A 12 -0.22 1.39 8.35
CA GLY A 12 -1.28 1.66 9.32
C GLY A 12 -2.50 2.34 8.69
N ASN A 13 -3.40 2.86 9.54
CA ASN A 13 -4.67 3.44 9.11
C ASN A 13 -4.46 4.55 8.06
N TRP A 14 -3.61 5.53 8.39
CA TRP A 14 -3.31 6.63 7.48
C TRP A 14 -2.53 6.19 6.24
N GLY A 15 -1.56 5.28 6.38
CA GLY A 15 -0.81 4.71 5.26
C GLY A 15 -1.72 4.04 4.22
N SER A 16 -2.77 3.35 4.69
CA SER A 16 -3.77 2.71 3.83
C SER A 16 -4.71 3.74 3.18
N ALA A 17 -5.14 4.75 3.93
CA ALA A 17 -5.99 5.82 3.41
C ALA A 17 -5.28 6.61 2.30
N ILE A 18 -4.02 7.01 2.52
CA ILE A 18 -3.24 7.75 1.53
C ILE A 18 -2.90 6.87 0.32
N ALA A 19 -2.67 5.56 0.50
CA ALA A 19 -2.48 4.64 -0.62
C ALA A 19 -3.69 4.63 -1.57
N LYS A 20 -4.91 4.75 -1.04
CA LYS A 20 -6.12 4.87 -1.86
C LYS A 20 -6.11 6.13 -2.74
N ILE A 21 -5.73 7.26 -2.15
CA ILE A 21 -5.71 8.56 -2.82
C ILE A 21 -4.57 8.62 -3.85
N VAL A 22 -3.36 8.22 -3.45
CA VAL A 22 -2.18 8.17 -4.33
C VAL A 22 -2.41 7.23 -5.49
N GLY A 23 -2.92 6.02 -5.23
CA GLY A 23 -3.21 5.02 -6.26
C GLY A 23 -4.21 5.50 -7.31
N ALA A 24 -5.17 6.36 -6.95
CA ALA A 24 -6.08 6.98 -7.91
C ALA A 24 -5.42 8.14 -8.69
N ASN A 25 -4.54 8.90 -8.04
CA ASN A 25 -3.90 10.07 -8.65
C ASN A 25 -2.80 9.71 -9.65
N VAL A 26 -2.05 8.62 -9.45
CA VAL A 26 -1.04 8.19 -10.44
C VAL A 26 -1.68 7.88 -11.79
N THR A 27 -2.88 7.29 -11.79
CA THR A 27 -3.63 7.01 -13.02
C THR A 27 -4.17 8.30 -13.66
N LYS A 28 -4.63 9.27 -12.85
CA LYS A 28 -5.13 10.57 -13.35
C LYS A 28 -4.02 11.45 -13.93
N HIS A 29 -2.79 11.26 -13.47
CA HIS A 29 -1.62 12.06 -13.87
C HIS A 29 -0.54 11.15 -14.48
N SER A 30 -0.96 10.28 -15.40
CA SER A 30 -0.12 9.28 -16.06
C SER A 30 0.98 9.88 -16.95
N ASP A 31 0.91 11.18 -17.25
CA ASP A 31 1.96 11.95 -17.91
C ASP A 31 3.14 12.23 -16.95
N LYS A 32 2.89 12.23 -15.64
CA LYS A 32 3.87 12.57 -14.59
C LYS A 32 4.32 11.37 -13.78
N PHE A 33 3.45 10.40 -13.52
CA PHE A 33 3.72 9.30 -12.60
C PHE A 33 3.66 7.93 -13.26
N GLU A 34 4.45 7.00 -12.72
CA GLU A 34 4.30 5.59 -13.02
C GLU A 34 3.03 5.03 -12.35
N ASP A 35 2.30 4.16 -13.06
CA ASP A 35 1.04 3.58 -12.56
C ASP A 35 1.26 2.70 -11.32
N LYS A 36 2.44 2.07 -11.22
CA LYS A 36 2.77 1.19 -10.09
C LYS A 36 3.25 2.00 -8.90
N VAL A 37 2.53 1.89 -7.79
CA VAL A 37 2.89 2.47 -6.49
C VAL A 37 3.26 1.34 -5.54
N THR A 38 4.47 1.36 -5.02
CA THR A 38 4.90 0.39 -4.01
C THR A 38 4.43 0.82 -2.63
N MET A 39 3.94 -0.10 -1.82
CA MET A 39 3.58 0.12 -0.42
C MET A 39 4.29 -0.90 0.47
N TYR A 40 5.11 -0.42 1.41
CA TYR A 40 5.77 -1.28 2.39
C TYR A 40 4.84 -1.60 3.55
N VAL A 41 4.59 -2.89 3.72
CA VAL A 41 3.74 -3.42 4.79
C VAL A 41 4.61 -4.21 5.76
N TYR A 42 4.58 -3.81 7.03
CA TYR A 42 5.25 -4.58 8.08
C TYR A 42 4.53 -5.92 8.21
N GLU A 43 5.29 -7.01 8.21
CA GLU A 43 4.67 -8.33 8.22
C GLU A 43 4.04 -8.64 9.57
N GLU A 44 2.74 -8.93 9.54
CA GLU A 44 1.95 -9.29 10.72
C GLU A 44 1.06 -10.49 10.40
N MET A 45 0.76 -11.31 11.40
CA MET A 45 -0.18 -12.41 11.26
C MET A 45 -1.59 -11.95 11.64
N VAL A 46 -2.55 -12.12 10.73
CA VAL A 46 -3.98 -11.86 10.96
C VAL A 46 -4.74 -13.13 10.60
N ASN A 47 -5.46 -13.71 11.58
CA ASN A 47 -6.22 -14.95 11.43
C ASN A 47 -5.40 -16.10 10.80
N GLY A 48 -4.13 -16.23 11.21
CA GLY A 48 -3.23 -17.28 10.71
C GLY A 48 -2.65 -17.03 9.32
N LYS A 49 -2.91 -15.88 8.69
CA LYS A 49 -2.36 -15.49 7.38
C LYS A 49 -1.53 -14.21 7.47
N LYS A 50 -0.55 -14.07 6.59
CA LYS A 50 0.26 -12.86 6.45
C LYS A 50 -0.60 -11.69 5.97
N LEU A 51 -0.49 -10.54 6.64
CA LEU A 51 -1.23 -9.34 6.27
C LEU A 51 -0.92 -8.91 4.83
N THR A 52 0.33 -9.06 4.37
CA THR A 52 0.71 -8.76 2.99
C THR A 52 -0.03 -9.62 1.97
N GLU A 53 -0.19 -10.91 2.25
CA GLU A 53 -0.93 -11.84 1.39
C GLU A 53 -2.42 -11.47 1.35
N ILE A 54 -3.02 -11.19 2.52
CA ILE A 54 -4.42 -10.75 2.60
C ILE A 54 -4.63 -9.49 1.76
N ILE A 55 -3.76 -8.49 1.90
CA ILE A 55 -3.89 -7.23 1.16
C ILE A 55 -3.69 -7.47 -0.35
N ASN A 56 -2.74 -8.30 -0.76
CA ASN A 56 -2.48 -8.57 -2.18
C ASN A 56 -3.63 -9.33 -2.84
N GLU A 57 -4.29 -10.25 -2.15
CA GLU A 57 -5.42 -11.01 -2.70
C GLU A 57 -6.72 -10.22 -2.67
N GLN A 58 -7.03 -9.60 -1.53
CA GLN A 58 -8.32 -8.96 -1.30
C GLN A 58 -8.33 -7.49 -1.71
N HIS A 59 -7.17 -6.93 -2.07
CA HIS A 59 -6.96 -5.51 -2.26
C HIS A 59 -7.46 -4.68 -1.07
N GLU A 60 -7.27 -5.16 0.16
CA GLU A 60 -7.84 -4.53 1.36
C GLU A 60 -6.95 -4.74 2.57
N ASN A 61 -6.73 -3.68 3.34
CA ASN A 61 -6.08 -3.77 4.63
C ASN A 61 -7.12 -4.05 5.72
N VAL A 62 -7.47 -5.32 5.88
CA VAL A 62 -8.53 -5.76 6.82
C VAL A 62 -8.26 -5.39 8.28
N LYS A 63 -7.00 -5.09 8.64
CA LYS A 63 -6.62 -4.71 10.00
C LYS A 63 -6.73 -3.20 10.23
N TYR A 64 -6.20 -2.40 9.30
CA TYR A 64 -6.02 -0.96 9.50
C TYR A 64 -6.99 -0.08 8.69
N LEU A 65 -7.69 -0.64 7.71
CA LEU A 65 -8.69 0.07 6.92
C LEU A 65 -9.78 -0.88 6.38
N PRO A 66 -10.55 -1.54 7.28
CA PRO A 66 -11.57 -2.50 6.87
C PRO A 66 -12.70 -1.83 6.07
N GLY A 67 -13.26 -2.56 5.11
CA GLY A 67 -14.34 -2.10 4.22
C GLY A 67 -13.88 -1.22 3.06
N HIS A 68 -12.58 -0.99 2.90
CA HIS A 68 -12.06 -0.09 1.87
C HIS A 68 -11.03 -0.77 0.96
N LYS A 69 -11.45 -1.01 -0.29
CA LYS A 69 -10.56 -1.52 -1.33
C LYS A 69 -9.51 -0.49 -1.73
N LEU A 70 -8.27 -0.93 -1.77
CA LEU A 70 -7.12 -0.24 -2.30
C LEU A 70 -7.05 -0.44 -3.83
N PRO A 71 -6.66 0.58 -4.60
CA PRO A 71 -6.51 0.47 -6.05
C PRO A 71 -5.54 -0.65 -6.47
N ALA A 72 -5.74 -1.21 -7.66
CA ALA A 72 -4.84 -2.22 -8.24
C ALA A 72 -3.44 -1.66 -8.56
N THR A 73 -3.30 -0.34 -8.63
CA THR A 73 -2.02 0.37 -8.77
C THR A 73 -1.12 0.20 -7.54
N ILE A 74 -1.68 -0.16 -6.37
CA ILE A 74 -0.91 -0.37 -5.14
C ILE A 74 -0.37 -1.80 -5.08
N VAL A 75 0.95 -1.93 -5.18
CA VAL A 75 1.68 -3.20 -5.05
C VAL A 75 2.32 -3.26 -3.67
N ARG A 76 2.01 -4.31 -2.90
CA ARG A 76 2.43 -4.42 -1.51
C ARG A 76 3.63 -5.33 -1.41
N ILE A 77 4.67 -4.80 -0.79
CA ILE A 77 5.92 -5.51 -0.57
C ILE A 77 6.06 -5.77 0.93
N GLN A 78 6.24 -7.04 1.27
CA GLN A 78 6.60 -7.46 2.61
C GLN A 78 7.90 -6.80 3.05
N THR A 79 7.91 -6.24 4.25
CA THR A 79 9.15 -5.87 4.94
C THR A 79 9.23 -6.52 6.31
N THR A 80 10.38 -7.13 6.58
CA THR A 80 10.73 -7.74 7.88
C THR A 80 11.67 -6.87 8.70
N LYS A 81 12.22 -5.80 8.10
CA LYS A 81 13.27 -4.96 8.71
C LYS A 81 12.92 -3.49 8.89
N LEU A 82 11.77 -3.03 8.43
CA LEU A 82 11.22 -1.80 8.98
C LEU A 82 10.70 -2.14 10.38
N HIS A 83 11.56 -2.02 11.39
CA HIS A 83 11.06 -1.63 12.70
C HIS A 83 10.22 -0.41 12.41
N ALA A 84 8.90 -0.55 12.58
CA ALA A 84 7.98 0.56 12.50
C ALA A 84 8.65 1.72 13.21
N LEU A 85 8.92 2.80 12.46
CA LEU A 85 8.94 4.12 13.05
C LEU A 85 7.60 4.22 13.77
N LYS A 86 7.61 3.83 15.05
CA LYS A 86 6.60 4.16 16.04
C LYS A 86 6.73 5.67 16.19
N LEU A 87 6.22 6.39 15.20
CA LEU A 87 5.85 7.79 15.37
C LEU A 87 4.62 7.84 16.27
#